data_AF-A0A2I2F5N6-F1
#
_entry.id   AF-A0A2I2F5N6-F1
#
_cell.length_a   1.000
_cell.length_b   1.000
_cell.length_c   1.000
_cell.angle_alpha   90.00
_cell.angle_beta   90.00
_cell.angle_gamma   90.00
#
_symmetry.space_group_name_H-M   'P 1'
#
loop_
_entity.id
_entity.type
_entity.pdbx_description
1 polymer ?
#
loop_
_entity_poly.entity_id
_entity_poly.type
_entity_poly.pdbx_seq_one_letter_code
_entity_poly.pdbx_strand_id
1 'polypeptide(L)'
;MSVPQRHHFIPRFILRKFAADEQPPAGPSSRKTRRRRDFLVNKVDLTRGILTQRPVSREYALVDMYRDPGFENNPNHLEEKLSRLENDASSILRQRDTLRKFLFLMKYRNSRMFQRYDHDRLEDYNEDDKHRMVIYMKNKKFSRPRDVWFSNLRGLLELDMDAGGQWRRTISNHVYPDDAMMFVAHVQSFFLTFCEPESPQLEFLLTENSYGVYEGPSDCGFDARTGKIVPGLYTEWHMFAPVAPRLLIILRSNMLSAGDSEPSADSACLGAYIRSLHQNPERAGSILDDLPVRRCANSYSAQGVPDAAEWKACADHRFYFECFKLSRKHVDLINTLFLEESHAVSSIVYHAPDALRASLKAYLLDRRPGLKTAIDHPLDQRRLHILALERIARGLGMTEKAKYTLRKPSPREMHMSAYVAGMVGIELMKNVTDDTRLPGGYRMLRPDATPLDFLEDLKQAGLLLLLRIKTDRILRFSPLSLSQKNCVRRNLQEFFIGMAPWRVWLYLKVSRNLPKYSPTDFRIQLAPLELEGVENGFVELLARDPERSEDLVRGMYLSALT
;
A
#
# COMPACT_ATOMS: atom_id res chain seq x y z
N MET A 1 28.41 8.59 -15.55
CA MET A 1 27.26 7.96 -14.89
C MET A 1 25.99 8.43 -15.59
N SER A 2 25.08 7.53 -15.98
CA SER A 2 23.80 7.94 -16.58
C SER A 2 22.95 8.71 -15.57
N VAL A 3 22.22 9.71 -16.05
CA VAL A 3 21.32 10.53 -15.21
C VAL A 3 20.19 9.64 -14.68
N PRO A 4 19.86 9.68 -13.36
CA PRO A 4 18.75 8.92 -12.81
C PRO A 4 17.43 9.25 -13.53
N GLN A 5 16.69 8.21 -13.92
CA GLN A 5 15.43 8.31 -14.65
C GLN A 5 14.25 7.97 -13.73
N ARG A 6 13.17 8.73 -13.84
CA ARG A 6 11.90 8.39 -13.18
C ARG A 6 11.10 7.44 -14.07
N HIS A 7 10.76 6.30 -13.52
CA HIS A 7 9.97 5.25 -14.14
C HIS A 7 8.59 5.18 -13.48
N HIS A 8 7.55 5.28 -14.30
CA HIS A 8 6.16 5.34 -13.84
C HIS A 8 5.58 3.93 -13.72
N PHE A 9 5.12 3.57 -12.51
CA PHE A 9 4.35 2.34 -12.33
C PHE A 9 2.86 2.53 -12.63
N ILE A 10 2.36 3.78 -12.56
CA ILE A 10 1.10 4.19 -13.18
C ILE A 10 1.40 5.13 -14.37
N PRO A 11 1.03 4.78 -15.61
CA PRO A 11 1.38 5.53 -16.81
C PRO A 11 0.98 6.99 -16.77
N ARG A 12 1.85 7.82 -17.36
CA ARG A 12 1.58 9.25 -17.52
C ARG A 12 0.33 9.54 -18.34
N PHE A 13 -0.06 8.66 -19.27
CA PHE A 13 -1.28 8.88 -20.06
C PHE A 13 -2.55 8.73 -19.21
N ILE A 14 -2.54 7.85 -18.20
CA ILE A 14 -3.63 7.73 -17.21
C ILE A 14 -3.60 8.94 -16.28
N LEU A 15 -2.45 9.26 -15.68
CA LEU A 15 -2.32 10.43 -14.79
C LEU A 15 -2.80 11.74 -15.44
N ARG A 16 -2.54 11.94 -16.74
CA ARG A 16 -3.03 13.10 -17.49
C ARG A 16 -4.56 13.16 -17.58
N LYS A 17 -5.27 12.03 -17.52
CA LYS A 17 -6.74 12.01 -17.47
C LYS A 17 -7.29 12.50 -16.13
N PHE A 18 -6.45 12.52 -15.09
CA PHE A 18 -6.75 13.06 -13.76
C PHE A 18 -6.13 14.44 -13.53
N ALA A 19 -5.63 15.10 -14.59
CA ALA A 19 -5.07 16.44 -14.45
C ALA A 19 -6.11 17.40 -13.85
N ALA A 20 -5.68 18.29 -12.96
CA ALA A 20 -6.54 19.31 -12.39
C ALA A 20 -7.05 20.27 -13.49
N ASP A 21 -8.23 20.85 -13.33
CA ASP A 21 -8.68 21.90 -14.26
C ASP A 21 -7.80 23.14 -14.16
N GLU A 22 -7.42 23.49 -12.93
CA GLU A 22 -6.45 24.54 -12.65
C GLU A 22 -5.03 24.09 -13.00
N GLN A 23 -4.46 24.69 -14.04
CA GLN A 23 -3.12 24.40 -14.52
C GLN A 23 -2.29 25.71 -14.60
N PRO A 24 -1.00 25.70 -14.23
CA PRO A 24 -0.16 26.90 -14.25
C PRO A 24 -0.04 27.45 -15.67
N PRO A 25 -0.13 28.77 -15.91
CA PRO A 25 -0.19 29.35 -17.26
C PRO A 25 0.91 28.80 -18.17
N ALA A 26 0.57 28.55 -19.45
CA ALA A 26 1.54 28.04 -20.40
C ALA A 26 2.68 29.06 -20.55
N GLY A 27 3.91 28.66 -20.20
CA GLY A 27 5.08 29.52 -20.35
C GLY A 27 5.29 29.93 -21.81
N PRO A 28 5.99 31.06 -22.07
CA PRO A 28 6.20 31.56 -23.42
C PRO A 28 6.88 30.49 -24.30
N SER A 29 6.20 30.13 -25.39
CA SER A 29 6.68 29.16 -26.36
C SER A 29 7.90 29.72 -27.11
N SER A 30 9.11 29.37 -26.70
CA SER A 30 10.28 29.60 -27.54
C SER A 30 10.28 28.57 -28.66
N ARG A 31 10.32 29.03 -29.91
CA ARG A 31 10.31 28.20 -31.14
C ARG A 31 11.41 27.13 -31.21
N LYS A 32 12.34 27.08 -30.27
CA LYS A 32 13.50 26.18 -30.29
C LYS A 32 13.45 24.99 -29.32
N THR A 33 12.50 24.95 -28.37
CA THR A 33 12.28 23.72 -27.57
C THR A 33 10.80 23.53 -27.30
N ARG A 34 10.18 22.58 -27.99
CA ARG A 34 8.80 22.14 -27.74
C ARG A 34 8.78 21.30 -26.44
N ARG A 35 9.20 21.86 -25.30
CA ARG A 35 9.09 21.21 -24.00
C ARG A 35 7.60 21.04 -23.70
N ARG A 36 7.14 19.80 -23.77
CA ARG A 36 5.76 19.41 -23.47
C ARG A 36 5.46 19.88 -22.03
N ARG A 37 4.39 20.67 -21.84
CA ARG A 37 3.93 21.13 -20.53
C ARG A 37 3.74 19.92 -19.62
N ASP A 38 4.26 19.99 -18.40
CA ASP A 38 4.01 18.99 -17.37
C ASP A 38 2.75 19.38 -16.61
N PHE A 39 1.71 18.55 -16.69
CA PHE A 39 0.42 18.81 -16.06
C PHE A 39 0.51 18.58 -14.55
N LEU A 40 -0.31 19.28 -13.79
CA LEU A 40 -0.51 19.03 -12.36
C LEU A 40 -1.72 18.13 -12.13
N VAL A 41 -1.63 17.21 -11.17
CA VAL A 41 -2.76 16.44 -10.65
C VAL A 41 -3.09 16.92 -9.23
N ASN A 42 -4.36 16.90 -8.86
CA ASN A 42 -4.75 17.10 -7.47
C ASN A 42 -4.41 15.84 -6.66
N LYS A 43 -3.86 16.04 -5.47
CA LYS A 43 -3.28 14.98 -4.64
C LYS A 43 -3.73 15.16 -3.19
N VAL A 44 -4.21 14.07 -2.59
CA VAL A 44 -4.22 13.88 -1.14
C VAL A 44 -2.85 13.36 -0.73
N ASP A 45 -2.12 14.12 0.06
CA ASP A 45 -0.87 13.68 0.68
C ASP A 45 -1.20 13.04 2.03
N LEU A 46 -1.21 11.70 2.08
CA LEU A 46 -1.62 10.95 3.26
C LEU A 46 -0.59 11.07 4.39
N THR A 47 0.69 11.21 4.05
CA THR A 47 1.77 11.40 5.03
C THR A 47 1.61 12.71 5.79
N ARG A 48 1.25 13.79 5.09
CA ARG A 48 1.07 15.12 5.70
C ARG A 48 -0.37 15.40 6.12
N GLY A 49 -1.33 14.63 5.62
CA GLY A 49 -2.76 14.83 5.86
C GLY A 49 -3.29 16.14 5.24
N ILE A 50 -2.83 16.49 4.03
CA ILE A 50 -3.17 17.75 3.34
C ILE A 50 -3.57 17.51 1.87
N LEU A 51 -4.27 18.48 1.29
CA LEU A 51 -4.50 18.57 -0.15
C LEU A 51 -3.38 19.39 -0.80
N THR A 52 -2.88 18.93 -1.94
CA THR A 52 -1.82 19.59 -2.69
C THR A 52 -1.91 19.24 -4.18
N GLN A 53 -1.02 19.78 -4.99
CA GLN A 53 -0.85 19.42 -6.39
C GLN A 53 0.53 18.85 -6.64
N ARG A 54 0.63 17.91 -7.57
CA ARG A 54 1.92 17.31 -7.96
C ARG A 54 2.06 17.23 -9.49
N PRO A 55 3.27 17.46 -10.04
CA PRO A 55 3.48 17.24 -11.46
C PRO A 55 3.34 15.77 -11.86
N VAL A 56 2.70 15.51 -13.01
CA VAL A 56 2.54 14.17 -13.60
C VAL A 56 3.88 13.47 -13.79
N SER A 57 4.95 14.20 -14.11
CA SER A 57 6.30 13.61 -14.22
C SER A 57 6.85 13.02 -12.92
N ARG A 58 6.25 13.34 -11.76
CA ARG A 58 6.72 12.94 -10.44
C ARG A 58 5.78 12.01 -9.69
N GLU A 59 4.48 12.12 -9.89
CA GLU A 59 3.49 11.28 -9.21
C GLU A 59 3.54 9.84 -9.74
N TYR A 60 3.41 8.86 -8.85
CA TYR A 60 3.47 7.41 -9.14
C TYR A 60 4.67 6.98 -9.99
N ALA A 61 5.84 7.52 -9.64
CA ALA A 61 7.11 7.18 -10.27
C ALA A 61 8.22 6.92 -9.24
N LEU A 62 9.05 5.91 -9.52
CA LEU A 62 10.24 5.58 -8.76
C LEU A 62 11.50 5.84 -9.60
N VAL A 63 12.62 6.09 -8.95
CA VAL A 63 13.90 6.35 -9.63
C VAL A 63 14.54 5.03 -10.03
N ASP A 64 14.97 4.91 -11.29
CA ASP A 64 15.70 3.77 -11.86
C ASP A 64 15.02 2.40 -11.66
N MET A 65 13.69 2.38 -11.45
CA MET A 65 12.90 1.17 -11.18
C MET A 65 13.10 0.06 -12.21
N TYR A 66 13.09 0.38 -13.51
CA TYR A 66 13.24 -0.58 -14.61
C TYR A 66 14.64 -0.63 -15.19
N ARG A 67 15.63 -0.06 -14.50
CA ARG A 67 17.02 -0.06 -14.95
C ARG A 67 17.65 -1.42 -14.62
N ASP A 68 17.86 -2.23 -15.65
CA ASP A 68 18.49 -3.55 -15.54
C ASP A 68 19.99 -3.46 -15.86
N PRO A 69 20.88 -3.45 -14.85
CA PRO A 69 22.31 -3.35 -15.07
C PRO A 69 22.91 -4.60 -15.73
N GLY A 70 22.19 -5.73 -15.77
CA GLY A 70 22.62 -6.94 -16.46
C GLY A 70 22.56 -6.83 -17.99
N PHE A 71 21.99 -5.74 -18.53
CA PHE A 71 21.85 -5.48 -19.96
C PHE A 71 22.70 -4.28 -20.37
N GLU A 72 24.03 -4.47 -20.47
CA GLU A 72 25.00 -3.39 -20.70
C GLU A 72 24.69 -2.50 -21.92
N ASN A 73 24.22 -3.11 -23.02
CA ASN A 73 23.90 -2.38 -24.26
C ASN A 73 22.62 -1.56 -24.18
N ASN A 74 21.64 -1.99 -23.37
CA ASN A 74 20.40 -1.25 -23.14
C ASN A 74 19.83 -1.52 -21.73
N PRO A 75 20.33 -0.81 -20.71
CA PRO A 75 19.83 -0.96 -19.34
C PRO A 75 18.37 -0.56 -19.17
N ASN A 76 17.79 0.20 -20.12
CA ASN A 76 16.42 0.71 -20.06
C ASN A 76 15.45 -0.06 -20.97
N HIS A 77 15.83 -1.25 -21.46
CA HIS A 77 15.02 -2.04 -22.38
C HIS A 77 13.61 -2.37 -21.85
N LEU A 78 13.45 -2.51 -20.53
CA LEU A 78 12.15 -2.75 -19.89
C LEU A 78 11.23 -1.53 -20.02
N GLU A 79 11.75 -0.31 -19.78
CA GLU A 79 10.99 0.94 -19.97
C GLU A 79 10.54 1.09 -21.43
N GLU A 80 11.40 0.76 -22.41
CA GLU A 80 11.02 0.80 -23.82
C GLU A 80 9.89 -0.17 -24.16
N LYS A 81 9.96 -1.41 -23.65
CA LYS A 81 8.93 -2.44 -23.87
C LYS A 81 7.61 -2.06 -23.18
N LEU A 82 7.66 -1.53 -21.96
CA LEU A 82 6.49 -1.02 -21.24
C LEU A 82 5.86 0.15 -22.00
N SER A 83 6.66 1.09 -22.50
CA SER A 83 6.18 2.22 -23.31
C SER A 83 5.45 1.75 -24.58
N ARG A 84 5.95 0.71 -25.26
CA ARG A 84 5.24 0.10 -26.40
C ARG A 84 3.89 -0.49 -25.99
N LEU A 85 3.88 -1.32 -24.94
CA LEU A 85 2.64 -1.89 -24.42
C LEU A 85 1.64 -0.80 -23.98
N GLU A 86 2.11 0.27 -23.35
CA GLU A 86 1.29 1.40 -22.95
C GLU A 86 0.69 2.13 -24.16
N ASN A 87 1.48 2.34 -25.22
CA ASN A 87 0.97 2.92 -26.47
C ASN A 87 -0.08 2.01 -27.11
N ASP A 88 0.19 0.71 -27.18
CA ASP A 88 -0.74 -0.29 -27.72
C ASP A 88 -2.04 -0.32 -26.89
N ALA A 89 -1.94 -0.43 -25.56
CA ALA A 89 -3.10 -0.40 -24.67
C ALA A 89 -3.88 0.93 -24.75
N SER A 90 -3.19 2.06 -24.92
CA SER A 90 -3.84 3.38 -25.06
C SER A 90 -4.60 3.54 -26.37
N SER A 91 -4.18 2.83 -27.43
CA SER A 91 -4.75 2.94 -28.77
C SER A 91 -5.88 1.93 -29.03
N ILE A 92 -6.13 1.00 -28.10
CA ILE A 92 -6.89 -0.22 -28.38
C ILE A 92 -8.11 -0.38 -27.45
N LEU A 93 -9.29 -0.29 -28.07
CA LEU A 93 -10.51 -1.05 -27.73
C LEU A 93 -10.60 -2.37 -28.55
N ARG A 94 -9.58 -2.71 -29.34
CA ARG A 94 -9.62 -3.75 -30.39
C ARG A 94 -8.96 -5.11 -30.04
N GLN A 95 -8.16 -5.22 -28.98
CA GLN A 95 -7.42 -6.44 -28.63
C GLN A 95 -7.52 -6.72 -27.12
N ARG A 96 -8.45 -7.60 -26.78
CA ARG A 96 -8.77 -8.01 -25.40
C ARG A 96 -7.53 -8.53 -24.64
N ASP A 97 -6.71 -9.32 -25.30
CA ASP A 97 -5.60 -10.02 -24.63
C ASP A 97 -4.43 -9.06 -24.34
N THR A 98 -4.14 -8.11 -25.24
CA THR A 98 -3.24 -6.97 -24.99
C THR A 98 -3.70 -6.14 -23.79
N LEU A 99 -5.00 -5.86 -23.68
CA LEU A 99 -5.54 -5.12 -22.54
C LEU A 99 -5.41 -5.90 -21.23
N ARG A 100 -5.72 -7.21 -21.22
CA ARG A 100 -5.51 -8.05 -20.02
C ARG A 100 -4.05 -8.12 -19.60
N LYS A 101 -3.13 -8.25 -20.58
CA LYS A 101 -1.69 -8.23 -20.34
C LYS A 101 -1.25 -6.90 -19.73
N PHE A 102 -1.74 -5.79 -20.28
CA PHE A 102 -1.51 -4.45 -19.73
C PHE A 102 -2.01 -4.34 -18.27
N LEU A 103 -3.25 -4.74 -17.98
CA LEU A 103 -3.82 -4.67 -16.64
C LEU A 103 -3.05 -5.54 -15.63
N PHE A 104 -2.62 -6.74 -16.03
CA PHE A 104 -1.77 -7.55 -15.18
C PHE A 104 -0.42 -6.87 -14.91
N LEU A 105 0.22 -6.32 -15.95
CA LEU A 105 1.51 -5.65 -15.76
C LEU A 105 1.40 -4.41 -14.90
N MET A 106 0.27 -3.69 -14.95
CA MET A 106 -0.05 -2.61 -14.01
C MET A 106 -0.12 -3.10 -12.57
N LYS A 107 -0.78 -4.24 -12.33
CA LYS A 107 -0.82 -4.92 -11.02
C LYS A 107 0.58 -5.37 -10.59
N TYR A 108 1.33 -6.01 -11.49
CA TYR A 108 2.60 -6.65 -11.19
C TYR A 108 3.77 -5.66 -11.00
N ARG A 109 3.73 -4.50 -11.66
CA ARG A 109 4.79 -3.47 -11.56
C ARG A 109 4.53 -2.40 -10.51
N ASN A 110 3.53 -2.58 -9.64
CA ASN A 110 3.22 -1.60 -8.60
C ASN A 110 4.39 -1.45 -7.60
N SER A 111 4.37 -0.36 -6.80
CA SER A 111 5.45 -0.04 -5.87
C SER A 111 5.72 -1.13 -4.83
N ARG A 112 4.67 -1.81 -4.33
CA ARG A 112 4.78 -2.90 -3.36
C ARG A 112 5.40 -4.16 -3.97
N MET A 113 5.01 -4.52 -5.19
CA MET A 113 5.61 -5.62 -5.92
C MET A 113 7.07 -5.33 -6.22
N PHE A 114 7.42 -4.09 -6.58
CA PHE A 114 8.83 -3.73 -6.70
C PHE A 114 9.59 -3.91 -5.39
N GLN A 115 9.09 -3.34 -4.28
CA GLN A 115 9.70 -3.47 -2.95
C GLN A 115 9.93 -4.92 -2.53
N ARG A 116 9.04 -5.84 -2.90
CA ARG A 116 9.17 -7.29 -2.66
C ARG A 116 10.46 -7.88 -3.21
N TYR A 117 10.88 -7.46 -4.41
CA TYR A 117 12.08 -8.00 -5.09
C TYR A 117 13.27 -7.05 -5.01
N ASP A 118 13.11 -5.82 -4.50
CA ASP A 118 14.12 -4.76 -4.51
C ASP A 118 15.23 -4.97 -3.47
N HIS A 119 15.93 -6.09 -3.60
CA HIS A 119 16.99 -6.53 -2.68
C HIS A 119 18.27 -6.85 -3.46
N ASP A 120 19.40 -6.33 -2.96
CA ASP A 120 20.72 -6.63 -3.51
C ASP A 120 21.25 -8.01 -3.07
N ARG A 121 20.65 -8.61 -2.04
CA ARG A 121 21.05 -9.92 -1.49
C ARG A 121 19.83 -10.79 -1.22
N LEU A 122 19.99 -12.10 -1.43
CA LEU A 122 18.95 -13.09 -1.13
C LEU A 122 18.61 -13.18 0.36
N GLU A 123 19.57 -12.86 1.24
CA GLU A 123 19.35 -12.86 2.68
C GLU A 123 18.28 -11.84 3.11
N ASP A 124 18.22 -10.71 2.41
CA ASP A 124 17.32 -9.58 2.71
C ASP A 124 15.88 -9.82 2.22
N TYR A 125 15.69 -10.74 1.26
CA TYR A 125 14.37 -11.19 0.80
C TYR A 125 13.67 -11.93 1.94
N ASN A 126 12.53 -11.44 2.43
CA ASN A 126 11.87 -11.94 3.63
C ASN A 126 10.35 -12.11 3.47
N GLU A 127 9.98 -12.71 2.35
CA GLU A 127 8.59 -13.01 2.01
C GLU A 127 8.23 -14.47 2.32
N ASP A 128 6.94 -14.77 2.25
CA ASP A 128 6.36 -16.09 2.54
C ASP A 128 6.85 -17.21 1.61
N ASP A 129 7.30 -16.86 0.41
CA ASP A 129 7.83 -17.75 -0.60
C ASP A 129 9.37 -17.88 -0.59
N LYS A 130 10.08 -17.30 0.40
CA LYS A 130 11.57 -17.26 0.43
C LYS A 130 12.22 -18.59 0.08
N HIS A 131 11.72 -19.71 0.63
CA HIS A 131 12.25 -21.04 0.33
C HIS A 131 12.15 -21.41 -1.16
N ARG A 132 10.98 -21.15 -1.78
CA ARG A 132 10.77 -21.40 -3.22
C ARG A 132 11.62 -20.44 -4.06
N MET A 133 11.74 -19.18 -3.65
CA MET A 133 12.58 -18.18 -4.30
C MET A 133 14.05 -18.62 -4.34
N VAL A 134 14.60 -19.09 -3.21
CA VAL A 134 15.99 -19.60 -3.11
C VAL A 134 16.24 -20.74 -4.11
N ILE A 135 15.33 -21.71 -4.18
CA ILE A 135 15.44 -22.84 -5.12
C ILE A 135 15.41 -22.35 -6.57
N TYR A 136 14.47 -21.47 -6.90
CA TYR A 136 14.32 -20.93 -8.24
C TYR A 136 15.56 -20.15 -8.68
N MET A 137 16.06 -19.24 -7.83
CA MET A 137 17.26 -18.46 -8.10
C MET A 137 18.49 -19.33 -8.32
N LYS A 138 18.68 -20.37 -7.49
CA LYS A 138 19.77 -21.34 -7.67
C LYS A 138 19.69 -22.06 -9.01
N ASN A 139 18.50 -22.52 -9.39
CA ASN A 139 18.27 -23.27 -10.64
C ASN A 139 18.46 -22.39 -11.87
N LYS A 140 18.00 -21.14 -11.82
CA LYS A 140 18.09 -20.17 -12.92
C LYS A 140 19.39 -19.33 -12.90
N LYS A 141 20.25 -19.54 -11.89
CA LYS A 141 21.51 -18.82 -11.67
C LYS A 141 21.33 -17.31 -11.50
N PHE A 142 20.27 -16.89 -10.82
CA PHE A 142 20.08 -15.50 -10.41
C PHE A 142 20.83 -15.19 -9.13
N SER A 143 21.49 -14.03 -9.08
CA SER A 143 22.26 -13.59 -7.91
C SER A 143 21.41 -12.77 -6.96
N ARG A 144 20.45 -11.98 -7.48
CA ARG A 144 19.63 -11.06 -6.69
C ARG A 144 18.14 -11.31 -6.93
N PRO A 145 17.27 -11.18 -5.92
CA PRO A 145 15.82 -11.21 -6.11
C PRO A 145 15.34 -10.24 -7.20
N ARG A 146 15.97 -9.06 -7.30
CA ARG A 146 15.63 -8.07 -8.35
C ARG A 146 15.83 -8.61 -9.76
N ASP A 147 16.82 -9.48 -9.97
CA ASP A 147 17.08 -10.10 -11.29
C ASP A 147 15.93 -11.04 -11.69
N VAL A 148 15.29 -11.70 -10.72
CA VAL A 148 14.07 -12.51 -10.95
C VAL A 148 12.94 -11.62 -11.44
N TRP A 149 12.72 -10.47 -10.80
CA TRP A 149 11.67 -9.54 -11.19
C TRP A 149 11.88 -8.96 -12.59
N PHE A 150 13.11 -8.58 -12.96
CA PHE A 150 13.44 -8.16 -14.32
C PHE A 150 13.23 -9.27 -15.35
N SER A 151 13.66 -10.50 -15.04
CA SER A 151 13.41 -11.67 -15.89
C SER A 151 11.91 -11.91 -16.08
N ASN A 152 11.12 -11.79 -15.01
CA ASN A 152 9.68 -11.98 -15.06
C ASN A 152 9.01 -10.89 -15.92
N LEU A 153 9.35 -9.61 -15.71
CA LEU A 153 8.84 -8.52 -16.53
C LEU A 153 9.15 -8.74 -18.01
N ARG A 154 10.37 -9.17 -18.33
CA ARG A 154 10.76 -9.48 -19.71
C ARG A 154 9.93 -10.63 -20.28
N GLY A 155 9.87 -11.75 -19.56
CA GLY A 155 9.10 -12.93 -19.97
C GLY A 155 7.63 -12.61 -20.19
N LEU A 156 7.03 -11.79 -19.33
CA LEU A 156 5.67 -11.30 -19.50
C LEU A 156 5.57 -10.38 -20.72
N LEU A 157 6.40 -9.34 -20.84
CA LEU A 157 6.34 -8.37 -21.95
C LEU A 157 6.54 -9.01 -23.33
N GLU A 158 7.43 -9.99 -23.43
CA GLU A 158 7.75 -10.70 -24.68
C GLU A 158 6.76 -11.83 -25.01
N LEU A 159 5.90 -12.22 -24.07
CA LEU A 159 4.92 -13.29 -24.28
C LEU A 159 3.96 -12.95 -25.42
N ASP A 160 3.96 -13.75 -26.48
CA ASP A 160 2.89 -13.76 -27.47
C ASP A 160 1.72 -14.61 -26.95
N MET A 161 0.52 -14.02 -26.90
CA MET A 161 -0.68 -14.68 -26.38
C MET A 161 -1.46 -15.29 -27.54
N ASP A 162 -1.08 -16.51 -27.93
CA ASP A 162 -1.75 -17.23 -29.00
C ASP A 162 -3.17 -17.67 -28.62
N ALA A 163 -4.07 -17.71 -29.62
CA ALA A 163 -5.46 -18.14 -29.43
C ALA A 163 -5.58 -19.60 -28.94
N GLY A 164 -4.59 -20.46 -29.25
CA GLY A 164 -4.53 -21.85 -28.83
C GLY A 164 -4.09 -22.06 -27.36
N GLY A 165 -3.68 -20.99 -26.67
CA GLY A 165 -3.33 -21.02 -25.26
C GLY A 165 -1.98 -21.68 -24.95
N GLN A 166 -1.09 -21.86 -25.93
CA GLN A 166 0.27 -22.40 -25.72
C GLN A 166 1.14 -21.45 -24.89
N TRP A 167 0.84 -20.16 -24.91
CA TRP A 167 1.46 -19.13 -24.07
C TRP A 167 1.50 -19.50 -22.59
N ARG A 168 0.56 -20.32 -22.10
CA ARG A 168 0.54 -20.82 -20.71
C ARG A 168 1.75 -21.69 -20.37
N ARG A 169 2.17 -22.54 -21.31
CA ARG A 169 3.37 -23.37 -21.16
C ARG A 169 4.61 -22.49 -21.27
N THR A 170 4.61 -21.55 -22.22
CA THR A 170 5.70 -20.59 -22.39
C THR A 170 5.94 -19.80 -21.11
N ILE A 171 4.90 -19.20 -20.52
CA ILE A 171 5.06 -18.37 -19.33
C ILE A 171 5.52 -19.18 -18.11
N SER A 172 5.00 -20.41 -17.94
CA SER A 172 5.40 -21.31 -16.84
C SER A 172 6.87 -21.71 -16.87
N ASN A 173 7.51 -21.68 -18.05
CA ASN A 173 8.93 -22.02 -18.20
C ASN A 173 9.88 -20.83 -18.00
N HIS A 174 9.40 -19.61 -18.26
CA HIS A 174 10.22 -18.40 -18.34
C HIS A 174 10.04 -17.44 -17.15
N VAL A 175 8.93 -17.54 -16.43
CA VAL A 175 8.59 -16.68 -15.29
C VAL A 175 8.59 -17.49 -14.01
N TYR A 176 8.90 -16.84 -12.89
CA TYR A 176 8.80 -17.45 -11.56
C TYR A 176 7.43 -18.14 -11.38
N PRO A 177 7.36 -19.41 -10.93
CA PRO A 177 6.12 -20.20 -10.99
C PRO A 177 4.90 -19.54 -10.34
N ASP A 178 5.07 -18.94 -9.15
CA ASP A 178 3.96 -18.30 -8.43
C ASP A 178 3.44 -17.08 -9.21
N ASP A 179 4.33 -16.30 -9.83
CA ASP A 179 3.98 -15.13 -10.65
C ASP A 179 3.35 -15.53 -11.99
N ALA A 180 3.84 -16.62 -12.59
CA ALA A 180 3.27 -17.20 -13.81
C ALA A 180 1.83 -17.69 -13.56
N MET A 181 1.59 -18.36 -12.42
CA MET A 181 0.26 -18.78 -12.01
C MET A 181 -0.66 -17.58 -11.78
N MET A 182 -0.17 -16.52 -11.14
CA MET A 182 -0.91 -15.29 -10.96
C MET A 182 -1.33 -14.66 -12.30
N PHE A 183 -0.44 -14.64 -13.29
CA PHE A 183 -0.75 -14.16 -14.65
C PHE A 183 -1.83 -15.01 -15.33
N VAL A 184 -1.69 -16.34 -15.29
CA VAL A 184 -2.68 -17.26 -15.87
C VAL A 184 -4.05 -17.07 -15.22
N ALA A 185 -4.09 -17.00 -13.88
CA ALA A 185 -5.32 -16.77 -13.13
C ALA A 185 -5.97 -15.43 -13.52
N HIS A 186 -5.18 -14.35 -13.63
CA HIS A 186 -5.67 -13.03 -14.03
C HIS A 186 -6.30 -13.02 -15.43
N VAL A 187 -5.69 -13.73 -16.39
CA VAL A 187 -6.17 -13.77 -17.79
C VAL A 187 -7.41 -14.67 -17.94
N GLN A 188 -7.45 -15.81 -17.25
CA GLN A 188 -8.46 -16.85 -17.49
C GLN A 188 -9.64 -16.81 -16.52
N SER A 189 -9.43 -16.38 -15.27
CA SER A 189 -10.46 -16.47 -14.22
C SER A 189 -11.41 -15.27 -14.21
N PHE A 190 -11.17 -14.27 -15.06
CA PHE A 190 -11.91 -13.01 -15.08
C PHE A 190 -12.41 -12.62 -16.48
N PHE A 191 -13.59 -12.02 -16.53
CA PHE A 191 -14.06 -11.30 -17.71
C PHE A 191 -13.92 -9.79 -17.51
N LEU A 192 -13.61 -9.09 -18.61
CA LEU A 192 -13.33 -7.67 -18.63
C LEU A 192 -14.58 -6.88 -18.98
N THR A 193 -14.82 -5.78 -18.26
CA THR A 193 -15.93 -4.85 -18.50
C THR A 193 -15.48 -3.41 -18.33
N PHE A 194 -16.14 -2.49 -19.03
CA PHE A 194 -15.93 -1.06 -18.91
C PHE A 194 -17.10 -0.44 -18.16
N CYS A 195 -16.80 0.47 -17.26
CA CYS A 195 -17.78 1.10 -16.40
C CYS A 195 -17.54 2.60 -16.33
N GLU A 196 -18.62 3.36 -16.31
CA GLU A 196 -18.60 4.79 -16.03
C GLU A 196 -19.69 5.16 -15.03
N PRO A 197 -19.51 6.23 -14.23
CA PRO A 197 -20.57 6.68 -13.34
C PRO A 197 -21.79 7.18 -14.14
N GLU A 198 -22.98 6.83 -13.65
CA GLU A 198 -24.25 7.29 -14.22
C GLU A 198 -24.40 8.82 -14.12
N SER A 199 -24.02 9.38 -12.97
CA SER A 199 -24.07 10.82 -12.71
C SER A 199 -22.74 11.50 -13.05
N PRO A 200 -22.79 12.73 -13.62
CA PRO A 200 -21.57 13.44 -13.96
C PRO A 200 -20.77 14.04 -12.80
N GLN A 201 -21.35 14.04 -11.60
CA GLN A 201 -20.71 14.51 -10.37
C GLN A 201 -19.96 13.40 -9.62
N LEU A 202 -19.99 12.17 -10.15
CA LEU A 202 -19.31 11.01 -9.59
C LEU A 202 -18.01 10.75 -10.33
N GLU A 203 -16.97 10.42 -9.57
CA GLU A 203 -15.65 10.08 -10.11
C GLU A 203 -15.02 8.95 -9.30
N PHE A 204 -14.18 8.16 -9.95
CA PHE A 204 -13.30 7.19 -9.31
C PHE A 204 -12.03 7.86 -8.83
N LEU A 205 -11.54 7.44 -7.67
CA LEU A 205 -10.24 7.84 -7.16
C LEU A 205 -9.12 7.02 -7.80
N LEU A 206 -7.92 7.58 -7.85
CA LEU A 206 -6.71 6.87 -8.27
C LEU A 206 -5.73 6.82 -7.10
N THR A 207 -5.67 5.69 -6.38
CA THR A 207 -4.66 5.46 -5.33
C THR A 207 -3.37 4.88 -5.91
N GLU A 208 -2.26 5.04 -5.18
CA GLU A 208 -0.95 4.47 -5.56
C GLU A 208 -1.02 2.96 -5.83
N ASN A 209 -1.84 2.24 -5.06
CA ASN A 209 -2.05 0.80 -5.17
C ASN A 209 -3.30 0.40 -5.97
N SER A 210 -3.96 1.34 -6.66
CA SER A 210 -5.28 1.10 -7.32
C SER A 210 -5.36 -0.17 -8.16
N TYR A 211 -4.32 -0.49 -8.94
CA TYR A 211 -4.26 -1.70 -9.78
C TYR A 211 -3.98 -3.00 -9.02
N GLY A 212 -3.67 -2.91 -7.72
CA GLY A 212 -3.59 -4.02 -6.79
C GLY A 212 -4.77 -4.09 -5.81
N VAL A 213 -5.70 -3.14 -5.84
CA VAL A 213 -6.92 -3.18 -5.02
C VAL A 213 -7.94 -4.11 -5.67
N TYR A 214 -8.51 -4.98 -4.85
CA TYR A 214 -9.56 -5.90 -5.24
C TYR A 214 -10.70 -5.88 -4.22
N GLU A 215 -11.87 -6.34 -4.65
CA GLU A 215 -12.96 -6.72 -3.79
C GLU A 215 -12.93 -8.23 -3.58
N GLY A 216 -13.02 -8.65 -2.32
CA GLY A 216 -13.13 -10.04 -1.91
C GLY A 216 -12.45 -10.32 -0.57
N PRO A 217 -12.67 -11.52 0.01
CA PRO A 217 -12.14 -11.88 1.31
C PRO A 217 -10.63 -12.08 1.29
N SER A 218 -9.97 -11.68 2.38
CA SER A 218 -8.54 -11.91 2.61
C SER A 218 -8.36 -12.36 4.06
N ASP A 219 -7.99 -13.62 4.23
CA ASP A 219 -7.69 -14.18 5.52
C ASP A 219 -6.27 -13.77 5.92
N CYS A 220 -6.07 -13.59 7.22
CA CYS A 220 -4.74 -13.41 7.78
C CYS A 220 -4.58 -14.30 9.01
N GLY A 221 -3.36 -14.79 9.20
CA GLY A 221 -2.93 -15.52 10.38
C GLY A 221 -1.96 -14.69 11.20
N PHE A 222 -1.62 -15.17 12.39
CA PHE A 222 -0.58 -14.57 13.21
C PHE A 222 0.43 -15.65 13.63
N ASP A 223 1.70 -15.44 13.29
CA ASP A 223 2.80 -16.29 13.74
C ASP A 223 3.36 -15.74 15.05
N ALA A 224 3.06 -16.45 16.15
CA ALA A 224 3.51 -16.10 17.50
C ALA A 224 5.02 -16.18 17.71
N ARG A 225 5.75 -16.95 16.89
CA ARG A 225 7.20 -17.06 16.98
C ARG A 225 7.89 -15.86 16.35
N THR A 226 7.39 -15.41 15.20
CA THR A 226 7.97 -14.27 14.46
C THR A 226 7.35 -12.93 14.85
N GLY A 227 6.17 -12.95 15.49
CA GLY A 227 5.40 -11.74 15.80
C GLY A 227 4.79 -11.09 14.56
N LYS A 228 4.66 -11.84 13.45
CA LYS A 228 4.20 -11.31 12.16
C LYS A 228 2.80 -11.81 11.83
N ILE A 229 2.04 -10.96 11.14
CA ILE A 229 0.84 -11.38 10.43
C ILE A 229 1.29 -12.18 9.21
N VAL A 230 0.74 -13.39 9.04
CA VAL A 230 1.03 -14.27 7.90
C VAL A 230 -0.16 -14.20 6.94
N PRO A 231 0.06 -13.98 5.63
CA PRO A 231 -1.02 -14.04 4.65
C PRO A 231 -1.76 -15.39 4.69
N GLY A 232 -3.08 -15.36 4.64
CA GLY A 232 -3.93 -16.53 4.49
C GLY A 232 -4.48 -16.68 3.07
N LEU A 233 -5.58 -17.42 2.94
CA LEU A 233 -6.33 -17.50 1.69
C LEU A 233 -6.93 -16.14 1.34
N TYR A 234 -6.78 -15.69 0.10
CA TYR A 234 -7.47 -14.53 -0.42
C TYR A 234 -8.22 -14.91 -1.69
N THR A 235 -9.35 -14.25 -1.94
CA THR A 235 -10.14 -14.41 -3.16
C THR A 235 -10.43 -13.05 -3.77
N GLU A 236 -10.16 -12.92 -5.06
CA GLU A 236 -10.42 -11.70 -5.82
C GLU A 236 -11.72 -11.90 -6.61
N TRP A 237 -12.81 -11.30 -6.15
CA TRP A 237 -14.08 -11.29 -6.86
C TRP A 237 -14.10 -10.23 -7.95
N HIS A 238 -13.56 -9.04 -7.65
CA HIS A 238 -13.40 -7.95 -8.60
C HIS A 238 -12.03 -7.31 -8.47
N MET A 239 -11.38 -6.99 -9.60
CA MET A 239 -10.22 -6.10 -9.63
C MET A 239 -10.57 -4.82 -10.38
N PHE A 240 -9.98 -3.71 -9.95
CA PHE A 240 -10.31 -2.38 -10.44
C PHE A 240 -9.11 -1.72 -11.15
N ALA A 241 -9.39 -1.08 -12.27
CA ALA A 241 -8.38 -0.36 -13.05
C ALA A 241 -8.93 1.01 -13.49
N PRO A 242 -8.85 2.03 -12.63
CA PRO A 242 -9.29 3.38 -12.96
C PRO A 242 -8.36 3.97 -14.03
N VAL A 243 -8.89 4.27 -15.21
CA VAL A 243 -8.10 4.80 -16.36
C VAL A 243 -8.39 6.27 -16.64
N ALA A 244 -9.53 6.78 -16.13
CA ALA A 244 -9.89 8.19 -16.06
C ALA A 244 -10.83 8.40 -14.85
N PRO A 245 -11.07 9.65 -14.41
CA PRO A 245 -12.00 9.93 -13.31
C PRO A 245 -13.39 9.32 -13.52
N ARG A 246 -13.78 9.12 -14.77
CA ARG A 246 -15.11 8.60 -15.13
C ARG A 246 -15.07 7.30 -15.93
N LEU A 247 -13.92 6.65 -16.01
CA LEU A 247 -13.80 5.39 -16.73
C LEU A 247 -13.00 4.41 -15.88
N LEU A 248 -13.64 3.30 -15.55
CA LEU A 248 -13.11 2.20 -14.78
C LEU A 248 -13.17 0.94 -15.63
N ILE A 249 -12.09 0.17 -15.64
CA ILE A 249 -12.12 -1.20 -16.13
C ILE A 249 -12.27 -2.12 -14.91
N ILE A 250 -13.24 -3.03 -14.97
CA ILE A 250 -13.47 -4.05 -13.95
C ILE A 250 -13.15 -5.42 -14.54
N LEU A 251 -12.31 -6.18 -13.85
CA LEU A 251 -12.14 -7.61 -14.06
C LEU A 251 -13.00 -8.33 -13.04
N ARG A 252 -14.11 -8.93 -13.49
CA ARG A 252 -15.05 -9.67 -12.63
C ARG A 252 -14.79 -11.16 -12.74
N SER A 253 -14.76 -11.84 -11.60
CA SER A 253 -14.52 -13.28 -11.52
C SER A 253 -15.58 -14.06 -12.28
N ASN A 254 -15.17 -15.09 -13.02
CA ASN A 254 -16.07 -16.01 -13.71
C ASN A 254 -16.90 -16.88 -12.75
N MET A 255 -16.55 -16.89 -11.46
CA MET A 255 -17.29 -17.57 -10.39
C MET A 255 -18.54 -16.81 -9.94
N LEU A 256 -18.70 -15.54 -10.36
CA LEU A 256 -19.89 -14.74 -10.10
C LEU A 256 -20.81 -14.72 -11.32
N SER A 257 -22.10 -14.46 -11.07
CA SER A 257 -23.08 -14.21 -12.14
C SER A 257 -22.71 -12.97 -12.95
N ALA A 258 -23.10 -12.92 -14.22
CA ALA A 258 -22.78 -11.83 -15.14
C ALA A 258 -24.08 -11.20 -15.67
N GLY A 259 -24.66 -10.28 -14.88
CA GLY A 259 -26.03 -9.81 -15.09
C GLY A 259 -27.01 -10.96 -14.90
N ASP A 260 -27.90 -11.16 -15.86
CA ASP A 260 -28.91 -12.24 -15.83
C ASP A 260 -28.34 -13.63 -16.17
N SER A 261 -27.04 -13.72 -16.48
CA SER A 261 -26.40 -15.00 -16.81
C SER A 261 -25.74 -15.61 -15.58
N GLU A 262 -26.25 -16.75 -15.13
CA GLU A 262 -25.62 -17.53 -14.06
C GLU A 262 -24.21 -18.02 -14.47
N PRO A 263 -23.29 -18.22 -13.50
CA PRO A 263 -22.03 -18.88 -13.75
C PRO A 263 -22.26 -20.32 -14.22
N SER A 264 -21.28 -20.91 -14.92
CA SER A 264 -21.34 -22.34 -15.24
C SER A 264 -21.38 -23.17 -13.95
N ALA A 265 -21.95 -24.38 -14.01
CA ALA A 265 -22.03 -25.27 -12.85
C ALA A 265 -20.66 -25.48 -12.18
N ASP A 266 -19.61 -25.67 -12.98
CA ASP A 266 -18.23 -25.81 -12.49
C ASP A 266 -17.73 -24.54 -11.79
N SER A 267 -18.01 -23.36 -12.37
CA SER A 267 -17.58 -22.07 -11.79
C SER A 267 -18.32 -21.77 -10.49
N ALA A 268 -19.61 -22.08 -10.43
CA ALA A 268 -20.43 -21.95 -9.23
C ALA A 268 -19.95 -22.89 -8.11
N CYS A 269 -19.68 -24.15 -8.45
CA CYS A 269 -19.14 -25.15 -7.54
C CYS A 269 -17.77 -24.73 -6.99
N LEU A 270 -16.86 -24.29 -7.87
CA LEU A 270 -15.55 -23.79 -7.47
C LEU A 270 -15.67 -22.56 -6.55
N GLY A 271 -16.54 -21.61 -6.88
CA GLY A 271 -16.79 -20.44 -6.05
C GLY A 271 -17.31 -20.80 -4.66
N ALA A 272 -18.25 -21.74 -4.56
CA ALA A 272 -18.74 -22.25 -3.29
C ALA A 272 -17.66 -22.98 -2.48
N TYR A 273 -16.85 -23.81 -3.14
CA TYR A 273 -15.73 -24.51 -2.53
C TYR A 273 -14.70 -23.53 -1.96
N ILE A 274 -14.24 -22.55 -2.74
CA ILE A 274 -13.28 -21.54 -2.27
C ILE A 274 -13.83 -20.75 -1.08
N ARG A 275 -15.11 -20.33 -1.12
CA ARG A 275 -15.76 -19.67 0.02
C ARG A 275 -15.72 -20.53 1.29
N SER A 276 -15.90 -21.85 1.16
CA SER A 276 -15.86 -22.77 2.30
C SER A 276 -14.48 -22.89 2.96
N LEU A 277 -13.41 -22.55 2.24
CA LEU A 277 -12.03 -22.61 2.74
C LEU A 277 -11.62 -21.36 3.54
N HIS A 278 -12.38 -20.27 3.45
CA HIS A 278 -12.09 -19.06 4.20
C HIS A 278 -12.38 -19.24 5.70
N GLN A 279 -11.66 -18.50 6.54
CA GLN A 279 -11.89 -18.50 8.00
C GLN A 279 -13.32 -18.10 8.39
N ASN A 280 -13.97 -17.27 7.57
CA ASN A 280 -15.34 -16.82 7.77
C ASN A 280 -16.16 -17.03 6.47
N PRO A 281 -16.61 -18.26 6.16
CA PRO A 281 -17.28 -18.56 4.89
C PRO A 281 -18.51 -17.70 4.61
N GLU A 282 -19.31 -17.40 5.65
CA GLU A 282 -20.51 -16.56 5.55
C GLU A 282 -20.22 -15.10 5.17
N ARG A 283 -18.96 -14.66 5.32
CA ARG A 283 -18.48 -13.31 4.96
C ARG A 283 -17.58 -13.32 3.74
N ALA A 284 -17.38 -14.47 3.10
CA ALA A 284 -16.49 -14.64 1.96
C ALA A 284 -17.16 -14.36 0.61
N GLY A 285 -18.45 -14.00 0.60
CA GLY A 285 -19.17 -13.58 -0.61
C GLY A 285 -18.74 -12.21 -1.14
N SER A 286 -19.14 -11.89 -2.38
CA SER A 286 -18.87 -10.58 -2.97
C SER A 286 -19.84 -9.52 -2.42
N ILE A 287 -19.32 -8.36 -2.03
CA ILE A 287 -20.14 -7.19 -1.66
C ILE A 287 -20.60 -6.38 -2.88
N LEU A 288 -20.11 -6.75 -4.07
CA LEU A 288 -20.43 -6.16 -5.37
C LEU A 288 -21.06 -7.21 -6.31
N ASP A 289 -21.69 -8.23 -5.73
CA ASP A 289 -22.35 -9.30 -6.49
C ASP A 289 -23.45 -8.73 -7.41
N ASP A 290 -24.12 -7.65 -6.98
CA ASP A 290 -25.18 -6.93 -7.71
C ASP A 290 -24.68 -5.94 -8.76
N LEU A 291 -23.38 -5.94 -9.12
CA LEU A 291 -22.89 -5.08 -10.20
C LEU A 291 -23.62 -5.37 -11.53
N PRO A 292 -24.13 -4.34 -12.23
CA PRO A 292 -24.92 -4.49 -13.45
C PRO A 292 -24.01 -4.66 -14.67
N VAL A 293 -23.13 -5.66 -14.64
CA VAL A 293 -22.13 -5.91 -15.68
C VAL A 293 -22.30 -7.30 -16.28
N ARG A 294 -22.15 -7.39 -17.60
CA ARG A 294 -22.25 -8.66 -18.35
C ARG A 294 -20.98 -8.94 -19.15
N ARG A 295 -20.81 -10.19 -19.55
CA ARG A 295 -19.72 -10.61 -20.45
C ARG A 295 -19.84 -9.86 -21.77
N CYS A 296 -18.70 -9.55 -22.38
CA CYS A 296 -18.69 -8.92 -23.70
C CYS A 296 -19.34 -9.84 -24.74
N ALA A 297 -20.10 -9.25 -25.67
CA ALA A 297 -20.58 -9.99 -26.82
C ALA A 297 -19.41 -10.35 -27.75
N ASN A 298 -19.58 -11.35 -28.59
CA ASN A 298 -18.54 -11.79 -29.52
C ASN A 298 -19.14 -12.16 -30.88
N SER A 299 -18.31 -12.15 -31.92
CA SER A 299 -18.76 -12.35 -33.31
C SER A 299 -19.27 -13.75 -33.62
N TYR A 300 -18.80 -14.78 -32.90
CA TYR A 300 -19.12 -16.19 -33.20
C TYR A 300 -20.37 -16.69 -32.46
N SER A 301 -20.70 -16.15 -31.28
CA SER A 301 -21.97 -16.43 -30.61
C SER A 301 -23.17 -15.86 -31.38
N ALA A 302 -22.96 -14.83 -32.21
CA ALA A 302 -23.99 -14.26 -33.07
C ALA A 302 -24.31 -15.13 -34.30
N GLN A 303 -23.47 -16.12 -34.61
CA GLN A 303 -23.56 -16.97 -35.81
C GLN A 303 -24.24 -18.33 -35.52
N GLY A 304 -24.84 -18.49 -34.33
CA GLY A 304 -25.25 -19.79 -33.77
C GLY A 304 -24.08 -20.41 -33.00
N VAL A 305 -24.34 -20.98 -31.82
CA VAL A 305 -23.30 -21.63 -31.01
C VAL A 305 -22.69 -22.76 -31.84
N PRO A 306 -21.42 -22.68 -32.27
CA PRO A 306 -20.79 -23.79 -32.97
C PRO A 306 -20.77 -24.99 -32.03
N ASP A 307 -20.91 -26.20 -32.58
CA ASP A 307 -20.73 -27.41 -31.80
C ASP A 307 -19.39 -27.33 -31.05
N ALA A 308 -19.38 -27.64 -29.76
CA ALA A 308 -18.19 -27.45 -28.91
C ALA A 308 -16.99 -28.27 -29.43
N ALA A 309 -17.26 -29.33 -30.19
CA ALA A 309 -16.26 -30.15 -30.88
C ALA A 309 -15.60 -29.45 -32.08
N GLU A 310 -16.28 -28.49 -32.72
CA GLU A 310 -15.80 -27.80 -33.93
C GLU A 310 -15.29 -26.39 -33.65
N TRP A 311 -15.59 -25.82 -32.48
CA TRP A 311 -15.14 -24.49 -32.11
C TRP A 311 -13.62 -24.43 -31.92
N LYS A 312 -12.97 -23.54 -32.69
CA LYS A 312 -11.56 -23.19 -32.53
C LYS A 312 -11.41 -21.70 -32.28
N ALA A 313 -10.59 -21.36 -31.29
CA ALA A 313 -10.21 -19.97 -31.06
C ALA A 313 -9.44 -19.43 -32.28
N CYS A 314 -9.86 -18.29 -32.80
CA CYS A 314 -9.27 -17.64 -33.97
C CYS A 314 -8.92 -16.18 -33.66
N ALA A 315 -7.85 -15.67 -34.28
CA ALA A 315 -7.41 -14.28 -34.15
C ALA A 315 -8.43 -13.27 -34.69
N ASP A 316 -9.28 -13.68 -35.64
CA ASP A 316 -10.30 -12.82 -36.25
C ASP A 316 -11.58 -12.67 -35.41
N HIS A 317 -11.68 -13.39 -34.28
CA HIS A 317 -12.81 -13.26 -33.37
C HIS A 317 -12.88 -11.84 -32.77
N ARG A 318 -14.01 -11.17 -32.99
CA ARG A 318 -14.23 -9.82 -32.46
C ARG A 318 -15.01 -9.87 -31.16
N PHE A 319 -14.62 -9.02 -30.23
CA PHE A 319 -15.30 -8.81 -28.95
C PHE A 319 -15.90 -7.41 -28.93
N TYR A 320 -17.15 -7.32 -28.51
CA TYR A 320 -17.91 -6.08 -28.41
C TYR A 320 -18.17 -5.77 -26.94
N PHE A 321 -17.59 -4.68 -26.47
CA PHE A 321 -17.71 -4.24 -25.08
C PHE A 321 -18.75 -3.13 -24.97
N GLU A 322 -19.61 -3.28 -23.97
CA GLU A 322 -20.49 -2.22 -23.49
C GLU A 322 -19.79 -1.46 -22.35
N CYS A 323 -20.09 -0.16 -22.24
CA CYS A 323 -19.71 0.65 -21.09
C CYS A 323 -20.91 0.76 -20.14
N PHE A 324 -20.86 0.08 -19.01
CA PHE A 324 -21.95 0.01 -18.05
C PHE A 324 -22.03 1.27 -17.19
N LYS A 325 -23.25 1.75 -16.93
CA LYS A 325 -23.49 2.87 -16.03
C LYS A 325 -23.55 2.36 -14.58
N LEU A 326 -22.68 2.89 -13.73
CA LEU A 326 -22.67 2.57 -12.31
C LEU A 326 -23.42 3.63 -11.52
N SER A 327 -24.39 3.17 -10.72
CA SER A 327 -25.10 4.00 -9.76
C SER A 327 -24.15 4.54 -8.68
N ARG A 328 -24.59 5.59 -7.97
CA ARG A 328 -23.84 6.15 -6.84
C ARG A 328 -23.44 5.09 -5.81
N LYS A 329 -24.33 4.14 -5.49
CA LYS A 329 -24.05 3.03 -4.56
C LYS A 329 -22.79 2.26 -4.95
N HIS A 330 -22.65 1.89 -6.22
CA HIS A 330 -21.51 1.12 -6.71
C HIS A 330 -20.23 1.96 -6.76
N VAL A 331 -20.31 3.21 -7.23
CA VAL A 331 -19.14 4.10 -7.27
C VAL A 331 -18.61 4.38 -5.85
N ASP A 332 -19.50 4.69 -4.91
CA ASP A 332 -19.14 4.94 -3.51
C ASP A 332 -18.52 3.70 -2.85
N LEU A 333 -18.99 2.49 -3.20
CA LEU A 333 -18.44 1.22 -2.71
C LEU A 333 -17.04 0.93 -3.28
N ILE A 334 -16.83 1.14 -4.57
CA ILE A 334 -15.51 0.97 -5.21
C ILE A 334 -14.51 1.98 -4.64
N ASN A 335 -14.90 3.25 -4.49
CA ASN A 335 -14.04 4.25 -3.85
C ASN A 335 -13.79 3.95 -2.37
N THR A 336 -14.75 3.34 -1.67
CA THR A 336 -14.57 2.84 -0.30
C THR A 336 -13.49 1.78 -0.23
N LEU A 337 -13.41 0.86 -1.21
CA LEU A 337 -12.33 -0.14 -1.27
C LEU A 337 -10.97 0.50 -1.54
N PHE A 338 -10.88 1.47 -2.45
CA PHE A 338 -9.65 2.24 -2.66
C PHE A 338 -9.20 2.96 -1.38
N LEU A 339 -10.13 3.61 -0.68
CA LEU A 339 -9.83 4.32 0.57
C LEU A 339 -9.49 3.37 1.72
N GLU A 340 -10.14 2.20 1.80
CA GLU A 340 -9.84 1.16 2.77
C GLU A 340 -8.40 0.66 2.56
N GLU A 341 -8.03 0.31 1.33
CA GLU A 341 -6.68 -0.20 1.03
C GLU A 341 -5.61 0.89 0.98
N SER A 342 -5.97 2.18 0.97
CA SER A 342 -5.00 3.28 0.89
C SER A 342 -4.14 3.51 2.14
N HIS A 343 -4.41 2.82 3.25
CA HIS A 343 -3.59 2.90 4.48
C HIS A 343 -2.13 2.46 4.30
N ALA A 344 -1.83 1.70 3.24
CA ALA A 344 -0.49 1.22 2.92
C ALA A 344 0.26 2.12 1.92
N VAL A 345 -0.33 3.26 1.52
CA VAL A 345 0.24 4.14 0.48
C VAL A 345 0.36 5.58 0.96
N SER A 346 1.08 6.40 0.18
CA SER A 346 1.38 7.79 0.56
C SER A 346 0.49 8.83 -0.13
N SER A 347 -0.22 8.44 -1.20
CA SER A 347 -1.00 9.40 -1.99
C SER A 347 -2.24 8.85 -2.69
N ILE A 348 -3.21 9.74 -2.84
CA ILE A 348 -4.44 9.53 -3.62
C ILE A 348 -4.57 10.69 -4.61
N VAL A 349 -4.65 10.38 -5.89
CA VAL A 349 -4.96 11.35 -6.94
C VAL A 349 -6.48 11.40 -7.17
N TYR A 350 -6.99 12.62 -7.36
CA TYR A 350 -8.39 12.90 -7.66
C TYR A 350 -8.48 14.01 -8.72
N HIS A 351 -9.62 14.12 -9.40
CA HIS A 351 -9.85 15.19 -10.37
C HIS A 351 -10.67 16.33 -9.73
N ALA A 352 -11.94 16.10 -9.39
CA ALA A 352 -12.79 17.12 -8.79
C ALA A 352 -12.78 17.09 -7.23
N PRO A 353 -12.58 18.23 -6.54
CA PRO A 353 -12.66 18.31 -5.08
C PRO A 353 -13.99 17.84 -4.49
N ASP A 354 -15.11 18.13 -5.16
CA ASP A 354 -16.44 17.71 -4.71
C ASP A 354 -16.63 16.19 -4.79
N ALA A 355 -16.09 15.54 -5.83
CA ALA A 355 -16.12 14.09 -5.96
C ALA A 355 -15.24 13.41 -4.89
N LEU A 356 -14.08 13.99 -4.57
CA LEU A 356 -13.26 13.55 -3.44
C LEU A 356 -14.03 13.67 -2.12
N ARG A 357 -14.64 14.83 -1.85
CA ARG A 357 -15.43 15.07 -0.63
C ARG A 357 -16.55 14.05 -0.50
N ALA A 358 -17.30 13.80 -1.57
CA ALA A 358 -18.37 12.81 -1.58
C ALA A 358 -17.86 11.39 -1.28
N SER A 359 -16.73 11.00 -1.89
CA SER A 359 -16.11 9.68 -1.69
C SER A 359 -15.59 9.50 -0.26
N LEU A 360 -14.93 10.52 0.30
CA LEU A 360 -14.50 10.52 1.70
C LEU A 360 -15.68 10.43 2.64
N LYS A 361 -16.74 11.20 2.39
CA LYS A 361 -17.97 11.15 3.21
C LYS A 361 -18.60 9.76 3.19
N ALA A 362 -18.74 9.16 2.01
CA ALA A 362 -19.27 7.80 1.87
C ALA A 362 -18.45 6.80 2.69
N TYR A 363 -17.13 6.77 2.50
CA TYR A 363 -16.22 5.87 3.22
C TYR A 363 -16.22 6.10 4.73
N LEU A 364 -16.07 7.34 5.20
CA LEU A 364 -15.93 7.65 6.63
C LEU A 364 -17.23 7.40 7.41
N LEU A 365 -18.39 7.47 6.77
CA LEU A 365 -19.68 7.20 7.41
C LEU A 365 -20.16 5.75 7.26
N ASP A 366 -19.47 4.96 6.45
CA ASP A 366 -19.76 3.55 6.19
C ASP A 366 -19.56 2.68 7.44
N ARG A 367 -20.57 1.88 7.78
CA ARG A 367 -20.60 1.00 8.97
C ARG A 367 -20.47 -0.49 8.62
N ARG A 368 -20.16 -0.86 7.37
CA ARG A 368 -20.05 -2.28 7.00
C ARG A 368 -18.99 -2.97 7.87
N PRO A 369 -19.31 -4.14 8.45
CA PRO A 369 -18.34 -4.93 9.22
C PRO A 369 -17.10 -5.25 8.39
N GLY A 370 -15.94 -5.32 9.04
CA GLY A 370 -14.66 -5.60 8.38
C GLY A 370 -13.93 -4.35 7.90
N LEU A 371 -14.66 -3.29 7.51
CA LEU A 371 -14.04 -2.02 7.12
C LEU A 371 -13.64 -1.19 8.34
N LYS A 372 -12.57 -0.39 8.21
CA LYS A 372 -12.13 0.58 9.23
C LYS A 372 -12.03 -0.03 10.64
N THR A 373 -11.51 -1.25 10.73
CA THR A 373 -11.24 -1.89 12.02
C THR A 373 -9.83 -1.54 12.46
N ALA A 374 -9.71 -0.72 13.50
CA ALA A 374 -8.45 -0.24 14.04
C ALA A 374 -8.19 -0.84 15.43
N ILE A 375 -6.92 -1.00 15.78
CA ILE A 375 -6.54 -1.36 17.15
C ILE A 375 -6.80 -0.13 18.03
N ASP A 376 -7.38 -0.35 19.22
CA ASP A 376 -7.57 0.67 20.24
C ASP A 376 -6.22 1.05 20.87
N HIS A 377 -5.44 1.79 20.07
CA HIS A 377 -4.13 2.26 20.39
C HIS A 377 -3.86 3.54 19.58
N PRO A 378 -3.25 4.58 20.17
CA PRO A 378 -3.07 5.87 19.51
C PRO A 378 -2.07 5.81 18.34
N LEU A 379 -1.15 4.83 18.35
CA LEU A 379 -0.15 4.64 17.30
C LEU A 379 -0.56 3.61 16.22
N ASP A 380 -1.80 3.12 16.29
CA ASP A 380 -2.32 2.21 15.28
C ASP A 380 -2.36 2.91 13.90
N GLN A 381 -1.65 2.37 12.92
CA GLN A 381 -1.51 3.00 11.60
C GLN A 381 -2.86 3.11 10.88
N ARG A 382 -3.74 2.12 11.06
CA ARG A 382 -5.11 2.15 10.52
C ARG A 382 -5.88 3.32 11.10
N ARG A 383 -5.83 3.53 12.42
CA ARG A 383 -6.45 4.66 13.10
C ARG A 383 -5.90 6.01 12.61
N LEU A 384 -4.58 6.13 12.52
CA LEU A 384 -3.93 7.37 12.05
C LEU A 384 -4.36 7.72 10.63
N HIS A 385 -4.44 6.72 9.75
CA HIS A 385 -4.93 6.87 8.38
C HIS A 385 -6.38 7.38 8.34
N ILE A 386 -7.29 6.77 9.12
CA ILE A 386 -8.69 7.21 9.20
C ILE A 386 -8.79 8.66 9.69
N LEU A 387 -8.01 9.04 10.71
CA LEU A 387 -7.98 10.41 11.24
C LEU A 387 -7.41 11.43 10.25
N ALA A 388 -6.43 11.03 9.43
CA ALA A 388 -5.89 11.86 8.36
C ALA A 388 -6.97 12.12 7.30
N LEU A 389 -7.67 11.08 6.84
CA LEU A 389 -8.78 11.21 5.90
C LEU A 389 -9.93 12.07 6.47
N GLU A 390 -10.26 11.91 7.74
CA GLU A 390 -11.27 12.74 8.41
C GLU A 390 -10.85 14.22 8.43
N ARG A 391 -9.58 14.52 8.72
CA ARG A 391 -9.06 15.89 8.70
C ARG A 391 -9.17 16.51 7.30
N ILE A 392 -8.80 15.76 6.27
CA ILE A 392 -8.92 16.19 4.87
C ILE A 392 -10.38 16.44 4.51
N ALA A 393 -11.28 15.53 4.88
CA ALA A 393 -12.71 15.69 4.64
C ALA A 393 -13.30 16.93 5.32
N ARG A 394 -12.86 17.25 6.54
CA ARG A 394 -13.23 18.51 7.23
C ARG A 394 -12.71 19.74 6.51
N GLY A 395 -11.48 19.70 5.97
CA GLY A 395 -10.94 20.76 5.13
C GLY A 395 -11.75 21.01 3.85
N LEU A 396 -12.46 19.98 3.37
CA LEU A 396 -13.42 20.05 2.26
C LEU A 396 -14.86 20.40 2.71
N GLY A 397 -15.06 20.77 3.98
CA GLY A 397 -16.37 21.17 4.52
C GLY A 397 -17.25 20.03 5.02
N MET A 398 -16.71 18.84 5.29
CA MET A 398 -17.43 17.79 6.03
C MET A 398 -17.52 18.16 7.52
N THR A 399 -18.67 17.90 8.16
CA THR A 399 -18.86 18.21 9.60
C THR A 399 -19.01 16.95 10.44
N GLU A 400 -19.37 15.85 9.81
CA GLU A 400 -19.60 14.56 10.45
C GLU A 400 -18.28 13.93 10.93
N LYS A 401 -18.36 13.07 11.96
CA LYS A 401 -17.21 12.31 12.46
C LYS A 401 -17.12 10.96 11.77
N ALA A 402 -15.89 10.48 11.59
CA ALA A 402 -15.64 9.15 11.05
C ALA A 402 -16.22 8.06 11.96
N LYS A 403 -16.79 7.02 11.35
CA LYS A 403 -17.33 5.84 12.03
C LYS A 403 -16.37 4.68 11.78
N TYR A 404 -15.81 4.12 12.84
CA TYR A 404 -14.85 3.03 12.76
C TYR A 404 -14.95 2.15 14.01
N THR A 405 -14.48 0.91 13.91
CA THR A 405 -14.51 -0.05 15.02
C THR A 405 -13.15 -0.10 15.69
N LEU A 406 -13.13 0.09 17.01
CA LEU A 406 -11.95 -0.10 17.83
C LEU A 406 -11.99 -1.50 18.45
N ARG A 407 -10.94 -2.27 18.21
CA ARG A 407 -10.73 -3.57 18.87
C ARG A 407 -9.58 -3.48 19.85
N LYS A 408 -9.67 -4.18 20.98
CA LYS A 408 -8.58 -4.21 21.95
C LYS A 408 -7.33 -4.85 21.31
N PRO A 409 -6.12 -4.34 21.59
CA PRO A 409 -4.89 -4.97 21.12
C PRO A 409 -4.80 -6.39 21.65
N SER A 410 -4.38 -7.33 20.80
CA SER A 410 -3.97 -8.65 21.24
C SER A 410 -2.49 -8.62 21.62
N PRO A 411 -2.05 -9.34 22.68
CA PRO A 411 -0.63 -9.52 22.99
C PRO A 411 0.19 -10.11 21.84
N ARG A 412 -0.51 -10.73 20.89
CA ARG A 412 0.04 -11.25 19.65
C ARG A 412 0.40 -10.12 18.67
N GLU A 413 -0.48 -9.15 18.48
CA GLU A 413 -0.38 -8.20 17.35
C GLU A 413 0.47 -6.96 17.64
N MET A 414 0.77 -6.70 18.91
CA MET A 414 1.49 -5.51 19.34
C MET A 414 2.56 -5.86 20.36
N HIS A 415 3.77 -5.34 20.19
CA HIS A 415 4.80 -5.49 21.20
C HIS A 415 4.54 -4.53 22.37
N MET A 416 4.83 -4.97 23.59
CA MET A 416 4.67 -4.18 24.82
C MET A 416 5.30 -2.79 24.74
N SER A 417 6.48 -2.65 24.13
CA SER A 417 7.13 -1.34 23.96
C SER A 417 6.31 -0.35 23.13
N ALA A 418 5.60 -0.83 22.10
CA ALA A 418 4.72 0.01 21.30
C ALA A 418 3.46 0.40 22.10
N TYR A 419 2.91 -0.54 22.88
CA TYR A 419 1.76 -0.29 23.75
C TYR A 419 2.07 0.77 24.82
N VAL A 420 3.16 0.59 25.56
CA VAL A 420 3.60 1.52 26.60
C VAL A 420 3.89 2.90 26.00
N ALA A 421 4.51 2.95 24.81
CA ALA A 421 4.73 4.22 24.12
C ALA A 421 3.41 4.96 23.88
N GLY A 422 2.40 4.29 23.31
CA GLY A 422 1.10 4.90 23.09
C GLY A 422 0.42 5.37 24.38
N MET A 423 0.46 4.57 25.44
CA MET A 423 -0.15 4.93 26.72
C MET A 423 0.53 6.14 27.37
N VAL A 424 1.87 6.22 27.33
CA VAL A 424 2.62 7.40 27.77
C VAL A 424 2.23 8.63 26.95
N GLY A 425 2.09 8.49 25.63
CA GLY A 425 1.63 9.57 24.78
C GLY A 425 0.23 10.06 25.09
N ILE A 426 -0.72 9.15 25.34
CA ILE A 426 -2.08 9.52 25.77
C ILE A 426 -2.02 10.33 27.05
N GLU A 427 -1.27 9.86 28.04
CA GLU A 427 -1.19 10.53 29.34
C GLU A 427 -0.55 11.92 29.24
N LEU A 428 0.51 12.06 28.45
CA LEU A 428 1.14 13.35 28.14
C LEU A 428 0.16 14.34 27.48
N MET A 429 -0.81 13.82 26.71
CA MET A 429 -1.79 14.62 25.99
C MET A 429 -3.01 14.99 26.83
N LYS A 430 -3.30 14.29 27.95
CA LYS A 430 -4.49 14.55 28.77
C LYS A 430 -4.52 15.95 29.37
N ASN A 431 -3.35 16.50 29.70
CA ASN A 431 -3.22 17.81 30.34
C ASN A 431 -2.92 18.95 29.35
N VAL A 432 -3.05 18.69 28.04
CA VAL A 432 -2.85 19.72 27.02
C VAL A 432 -4.12 20.54 26.89
N THR A 433 -4.12 21.72 27.51
CA THR A 433 -5.26 22.66 27.51
C THR A 433 -5.13 23.75 26.45
N ASP A 434 -3.98 23.85 25.78
CA ASP A 434 -3.62 24.95 24.89
C ASP A 434 -3.96 24.64 23.42
N ASP A 435 -4.20 25.68 22.61
CA ASP A 435 -4.65 25.57 21.21
C ASP A 435 -3.70 24.75 20.32
N THR A 436 -2.43 24.60 20.72
CA THR A 436 -1.41 23.85 19.98
C THR A 436 -1.56 22.33 20.03
N ARG A 437 -2.34 21.78 20.98
CA ARG A 437 -2.59 20.33 21.13
C ARG A 437 -1.31 19.45 21.16
N LEU A 438 -0.24 19.94 21.78
CA LEU A 438 1.01 19.19 22.02
C LEU A 438 1.49 19.32 23.48
N PRO A 439 2.20 18.32 24.04
CA PRO A 439 2.77 18.42 25.39
C PRO A 439 3.83 19.52 25.45
N GLY A 440 3.82 20.33 26.52
CA GLY A 440 4.69 21.51 26.64
C GLY A 440 6.18 21.21 26.44
N GLY A 441 6.71 20.18 27.10
CA GLY A 441 8.12 19.80 26.96
C GLY A 441 8.49 19.36 25.54
N TYR A 442 7.59 18.65 24.85
CA TYR A 442 7.80 18.27 23.45
C TYR A 442 7.78 19.49 22.52
N ARG A 443 6.85 20.44 22.75
CA ARG A 443 6.76 21.69 21.99
C ARG A 443 8.02 22.54 22.11
N MET A 444 8.64 22.57 23.29
CA MET A 444 9.89 23.30 23.49
C MET A 444 11.05 22.69 22.70
N LEU A 445 11.11 21.35 22.63
CA LEU A 445 12.14 20.65 21.87
C LEU A 445 11.89 20.68 20.35
N ARG A 446 10.63 20.77 19.92
CA ARG A 446 10.23 20.74 18.52
C ARG A 446 9.04 21.71 18.25
N PRO A 447 9.30 23.02 18.16
CA PRO A 447 8.25 24.05 18.14
C PRO A 447 7.40 24.07 16.87
N ASP A 448 7.93 23.54 15.76
CA ASP A 448 7.28 23.43 14.46
C ASP A 448 6.45 22.13 14.29
N ALA A 449 6.43 21.27 15.30
CA ALA A 449 5.76 19.98 15.22
C ALA A 449 4.23 20.10 15.16
N THR A 450 3.63 19.15 14.46
CA THR A 450 2.18 18.90 14.49
C THR A 450 1.84 17.74 15.45
N PRO A 451 0.56 17.55 15.82
CA PRO A 451 0.13 16.34 16.52
C PRO A 451 0.47 15.03 15.79
N LEU A 452 0.59 15.03 14.45
CA LEU A 452 1.04 13.86 13.71
C LEU A 452 2.54 13.60 13.91
N ASP A 453 3.36 14.66 13.90
CA ASP A 453 4.78 14.57 14.19
C ASP A 453 5.04 13.96 15.58
N PHE A 454 4.25 14.37 16.58
CA PHE A 454 4.32 13.82 17.93
C PHE A 454 4.03 12.32 17.97
N LEU A 455 2.99 11.86 17.28
CA LEU A 455 2.65 10.44 17.22
C LEU A 455 3.72 9.62 16.50
N GLU A 456 4.31 10.16 15.43
CA GLU A 456 5.42 9.50 14.74
C GLU A 456 6.68 9.43 15.62
N ASP A 457 7.04 10.50 16.32
CA ASP A 457 8.20 10.47 17.24
C ASP A 457 7.97 9.55 18.44
N LEU A 458 6.73 9.42 18.92
CA LEU A 458 6.37 8.47 19.96
C LEU A 458 6.47 7.02 19.49
N LYS A 459 6.08 6.74 18.24
CA LYS A 459 6.32 5.45 17.58
C LYS A 459 7.82 5.16 17.49
N GLN A 460 8.63 6.14 17.09
CA GLN A 460 10.09 5.98 17.07
C GLN A 460 10.66 5.68 18.46
N ALA A 461 10.18 6.36 19.51
CA ALA A 461 10.56 6.07 20.89
C ALA A 461 10.23 4.63 21.31
N GLY A 462 9.05 4.11 20.93
CA GLY A 462 8.67 2.71 21.14
C GLY A 462 9.55 1.70 20.40
N LEU A 463 10.05 2.06 19.20
CA LEU A 463 11.01 1.26 18.42
C LEU A 463 12.42 1.28 19.03
N LEU A 464 12.88 2.41 19.58
CA LEU A 464 14.13 2.49 20.34
C LEU A 464 14.10 1.57 21.56
N LEU A 465 12.98 1.56 22.29
CA LEU A 465 12.79 0.64 23.41
C LEU A 465 12.75 -0.83 22.96
N LEU A 466 12.08 -1.13 21.84
CA LEU A 466 12.09 -2.47 21.26
C LEU A 466 13.52 -2.92 20.93
N LEU A 467 14.31 -2.05 20.29
CA LEU A 467 15.70 -2.34 19.93
C LEU A 467 16.53 -2.66 21.17
N ARG A 468 16.40 -1.88 22.25
CA ARG A 468 17.06 -2.17 23.54
C ARG A 468 16.66 -3.54 24.09
N ILE A 469 15.36 -3.82 24.19
CA ILE A 469 14.84 -5.09 24.73
C ILE A 469 15.37 -6.29 23.92
N LYS A 470 15.32 -6.20 22.58
CA LYS A 470 15.80 -7.28 21.70
C LYS A 470 17.31 -7.46 21.81
N THR A 471 18.07 -6.36 21.89
CA THR A 471 19.52 -6.40 22.09
C THR A 471 19.87 -7.09 23.41
N ASP A 472 19.26 -6.66 24.52
CA ASP A 472 19.51 -7.28 25.83
C ASP A 472 19.12 -8.76 25.85
N ARG A 473 18.02 -9.14 25.19
CA ARG A 473 17.62 -10.55 25.05
C ARG A 473 18.65 -11.35 24.26
N ILE A 474 19.14 -10.83 23.13
CA ILE A 474 20.17 -11.50 22.32
C ILE A 474 21.47 -11.64 23.11
N LEU A 475 21.93 -10.57 23.77
CA LEU A 475 23.14 -10.59 24.58
C LEU A 475 23.05 -11.59 25.74
N ARG A 476 21.86 -11.77 26.34
CA ARG A 476 21.65 -12.76 27.41
C ARG A 476 21.96 -14.19 26.96
N PHE A 477 21.56 -14.57 25.75
CA PHE A 477 21.75 -15.92 25.19
C PHE A 477 22.99 -16.06 24.30
N SER A 478 23.76 -14.97 24.15
CA SER A 478 24.94 -14.95 23.30
C SER A 478 26.19 -15.53 24.02
N PRO A 479 27.08 -16.22 23.28
CA PRO A 479 28.35 -16.72 23.79
C PRO A 479 29.43 -15.63 23.99
N LEU A 480 29.11 -14.36 23.71
CA LEU A 480 30.06 -13.25 23.88
C LEU A 480 30.55 -13.10 25.33
N SER A 481 31.78 -12.61 25.49
CA SER A 481 32.35 -12.26 26.80
C SER A 481 31.63 -11.05 27.42
N LEU A 482 31.76 -10.85 28.74
CA LEU A 482 31.16 -9.70 29.42
C LEU A 482 31.65 -8.36 28.83
N SER A 483 32.94 -8.26 28.50
CA SER A 483 33.53 -7.08 27.87
C SER A 483 32.89 -6.79 26.50
N GLN A 484 32.71 -7.84 25.68
CA GLN A 484 32.04 -7.72 24.37
C GLN A 484 30.57 -7.32 24.53
N LYS A 485 29.84 -7.91 25.49
CA LYS A 485 28.44 -7.53 25.79
C LYS A 485 28.34 -6.06 26.21
N ASN A 486 29.28 -5.58 27.02
CA ASN A 486 29.32 -4.18 27.44
C ASN A 486 29.67 -3.23 26.28
N CYS A 487 30.53 -3.67 25.36
CA CYS A 487 30.82 -2.91 24.13
C CYS A 487 29.55 -2.74 23.27
N VAL A 488 28.77 -3.81 23.07
CA VAL A 488 27.49 -3.71 22.33
C VAL A 488 26.50 -2.77 23.02
N ARG A 489 26.38 -2.85 24.35
CA ARG A 489 25.51 -1.92 25.11
C ARG A 489 25.96 -0.47 24.98
N ARG A 490 27.27 -0.20 25.06
CA ARG A 490 27.82 1.14 24.87
C ARG A 490 27.54 1.68 23.47
N ASN A 491 27.74 0.87 22.44
CA ASN A 491 27.42 1.27 21.06
C ASN A 491 25.93 1.60 20.88
N LEU A 492 25.05 0.84 21.54
CA LEU A 492 23.61 1.14 21.53
C LEU A 492 23.29 2.44 22.26
N GLN A 493 23.96 2.72 23.39
CA GLN A 493 23.80 3.99 24.12
C GLN A 493 24.27 5.18 23.27
N GLU A 494 25.43 5.10 22.65
CA GLU A 494 25.95 6.14 21.74
C GLU A 494 25.01 6.36 20.55
N PHE A 495 24.45 5.28 19.98
CA PHE A 495 23.42 5.37 18.95
C PHE A 495 22.18 6.14 19.43
N PHE A 496 21.71 5.91 20.66
CA PHE A 496 20.56 6.64 21.21
C PHE A 496 20.89 8.10 21.51
N ILE A 497 22.10 8.40 21.99
CA ILE A 497 22.57 9.76 22.25
C ILE A 497 22.63 10.58 20.94
N GLY A 498 22.98 9.95 19.82
CA GLY A 498 22.99 10.60 18.51
C GLY A 498 21.61 10.87 17.89
N MET A 499 20.51 10.49 18.55
CA MET A 499 19.15 10.73 18.05
C MET A 499 18.65 12.14 18.40
N ALA A 500 17.61 12.59 17.70
CA ALA A 500 17.01 13.89 17.95
C ALA A 500 16.53 14.05 19.41
N PRO A 501 16.74 15.21 20.07
CA PRO A 501 16.50 15.38 21.50
C PRO A 501 15.09 15.00 21.96
N TRP A 502 14.06 15.40 21.20
CA TRP A 502 12.66 15.08 21.49
C TRP A 502 12.36 13.57 21.43
N ARG A 503 13.06 12.81 20.59
CA ARG A 503 12.91 11.34 20.52
C ARG A 503 13.56 10.67 21.72
N VAL A 504 14.73 11.15 22.14
CA VAL A 504 15.40 10.64 23.34
C VAL A 504 14.57 10.94 24.58
N TRP A 505 14.05 12.17 24.70
CA TRP A 505 13.13 12.57 25.78
C TRP A 505 11.90 11.65 25.87
N LEU A 506 11.24 11.38 24.73
CA LEU A 506 10.12 10.43 24.68
C LEU A 506 10.57 9.00 25.05
N TYR A 507 11.67 8.51 24.48
CA TYR A 507 12.21 7.18 24.77
C TYR A 507 12.45 6.97 26.27
N LEU A 508 13.01 7.95 26.97
CA LEU A 508 13.29 7.86 28.41
C LEU A 508 11.98 7.72 29.22
N LYS A 509 10.95 8.49 28.88
CA LYS A 509 9.62 8.36 29.51
C LYS A 509 8.99 7.00 29.25
N VAL A 510 9.05 6.52 28.01
CA VAL A 510 8.51 5.20 27.66
C VAL A 510 9.28 4.09 28.38
N SER A 511 10.61 4.18 28.42
CA SER A 511 11.47 3.22 29.10
C SER A 511 11.20 3.16 30.60
N ARG A 512 11.01 4.31 31.26
CA ARG A 512 10.67 4.38 32.70
C ARG A 512 9.36 3.67 33.01
N ASN A 513 8.38 3.79 32.12
CA ASN A 513 7.04 3.27 32.33
C ASN A 513 6.85 1.81 31.90
N LEU A 514 7.83 1.20 31.24
CA LEU A 514 7.75 -0.20 30.83
C LEU A 514 7.48 -1.18 32.00
N PRO A 515 8.15 -1.08 33.16
CA PRO A 515 7.91 -1.98 34.30
C PRO A 515 6.55 -1.76 34.97
N LYS A 516 5.82 -0.70 34.62
CA LYS A 516 4.48 -0.39 35.16
C LYS A 516 3.37 -1.21 34.50
N TYR A 517 3.73 -2.13 33.60
CA TYR A 517 2.79 -3.03 32.91
C TYR A 517 3.22 -4.48 33.09
N SER A 518 2.24 -5.40 33.04
CA SER A 518 2.52 -6.83 33.20
C SER A 518 3.33 -7.38 32.01
N PRO A 519 4.41 -8.14 32.26
CA PRO A 519 5.21 -8.75 31.20
C PRO A 519 4.49 -9.91 30.50
N THR A 520 3.44 -10.48 31.10
CA THR A 520 2.63 -11.56 30.50
C THR A 520 1.41 -11.02 29.76
N ASP A 521 0.88 -9.88 30.18
CA ASP A 521 -0.21 -9.18 29.52
C ASP A 521 -0.04 -7.66 29.67
N PHE A 522 0.57 -7.02 28.68
CA PHE A 522 0.86 -5.59 28.73
C PHE A 522 -0.38 -4.69 28.81
N ARG A 523 -1.58 -5.24 28.67
CA ARG A 523 -2.84 -4.48 28.84
C ARG A 523 -3.17 -4.25 30.31
N ILE A 524 -2.52 -4.98 31.22
CA ILE A 524 -2.68 -4.83 32.66
C ILE A 524 -1.62 -3.83 33.14
N GLN A 525 -2.06 -2.62 33.47
CA GLN A 525 -1.23 -1.63 34.13
C GLN A 525 -1.11 -1.98 35.62
N LEU A 526 0.12 -2.19 36.08
CA LEU A 526 0.46 -2.58 37.46
C LEU A 526 0.58 -1.37 38.39
N ALA A 527 0.93 -0.19 37.86
CA ALA A 527 1.09 1.04 38.63
C ALA A 527 0.88 2.30 37.77
N PRO A 528 0.56 3.47 38.37
CA PRO A 528 0.39 4.72 37.64
C PRO A 528 1.63 5.09 36.81
N LEU A 529 1.41 5.84 35.72
CA LEU A 529 2.50 6.31 34.86
C LEU A 529 3.25 7.46 35.51
N GLU A 530 4.57 7.41 35.44
CA GLU A 530 5.47 8.46 35.88
C GLU A 530 5.91 9.28 34.66
N LEU A 531 5.22 10.38 34.42
CA LEU A 531 5.51 11.27 33.29
C LEU A 531 6.63 12.24 33.58
N GLU A 532 6.89 12.56 34.84
CA GLU A 532 7.99 13.43 35.24
C GLU A 532 9.26 12.63 35.52
N GLY A 533 10.40 13.15 35.09
CA GLY A 533 11.73 12.58 35.32
C GLY A 533 12.85 13.59 35.08
N VAL A 534 14.08 13.16 35.34
CA VAL A 534 15.29 13.98 35.23
C VAL A 534 15.47 14.60 33.83
N GLU A 535 14.97 13.94 32.79
CA GLU A 535 15.02 14.41 31.40
C GLU A 535 14.25 15.71 31.18
N ASN A 536 13.27 16.04 32.02
CA ASN A 536 12.56 17.31 31.89
C ASN A 536 13.43 18.51 32.25
N GLY A 537 14.38 18.35 33.16
CA GLY A 537 15.33 19.41 33.52
C GLY A 537 16.24 19.82 32.35
N PHE A 538 16.37 18.96 31.34
CA PHE A 538 17.17 19.23 30.15
C PHE A 538 16.39 19.93 29.03
N VAL A 539 15.05 19.96 29.10
CA VAL A 539 14.21 20.51 28.03
C VAL A 539 14.49 21.99 27.80
N GLU A 540 14.53 22.78 28.88
CA GLU A 540 14.80 24.22 28.77
C GLU A 540 16.23 24.49 28.27
N LEU A 541 17.20 23.70 28.72
CA LEU A 541 18.59 23.81 28.29
C LEU A 541 18.74 23.50 26.80
N LEU A 542 18.11 22.42 26.33
CA LEU A 542 18.12 22.02 24.92
C LEU A 542 17.40 23.03 24.02
N ALA A 543 16.33 23.67 24.52
CA ALA A 543 15.62 24.71 23.79
C ALA A 543 16.41 26.02 23.70
N ARG A 544 17.22 26.35 24.73
CA ARG A 544 18.02 27.58 24.79
C ARG A 544 19.36 27.46 24.06
N ASP A 545 20.02 26.31 24.17
CA ASP A 545 21.39 26.09 23.68
C ASP A 545 21.47 24.95 22.65
N PRO A 546 20.86 25.08 21.45
CA PRO A 546 20.83 24.02 20.45
C PRO A 546 22.23 23.60 19.95
N GLU A 547 23.20 24.52 19.99
CA GLU A 547 24.61 24.25 19.64
C GLU A 547 25.27 23.21 20.57
N ARG A 548 24.74 23.05 21.80
CA ARG A 548 25.22 22.07 22.79
C ARG A 548 24.36 20.81 22.83
N SER A 549 23.53 20.59 21.81
CA SER A 549 22.54 19.50 21.82
C SER A 549 23.17 18.12 22.06
N GLU A 550 24.35 17.83 21.52
CA GLU A 550 24.99 16.52 21.71
C GLU A 550 25.36 16.27 23.19
N ASP A 551 26.05 17.23 23.82
CA ASP A 551 26.44 17.15 25.23
C ASP A 551 25.22 17.10 26.15
N LEU A 552 24.21 17.91 25.86
CA LEU A 552 22.98 17.98 26.66
C LEU A 552 22.14 16.71 26.51
N VAL A 553 22.04 16.12 25.32
CA VAL A 553 21.36 14.83 25.12
C VAL A 553 22.12 13.70 25.81
N ARG A 554 23.46 13.69 25.74
CA ARG A 554 24.31 12.75 26.49
C ARG A 554 24.05 12.86 27.98
N GLY A 555 24.05 14.09 28.53
CA GLY A 555 23.75 14.36 29.94
C GLY A 555 22.35 13.88 30.33
N MET A 556 21.35 14.21 29.52
CA MET A 556 19.95 13.78 29.70
C MET A 556 19.83 12.26 29.76
N TYR A 557 20.44 11.56 28.80
CA TYR A 557 20.38 10.11 28.69
C TYR A 557 21.10 9.40 29.85
N LEU A 558 22.31 9.83 30.19
CA LEU A 558 23.08 9.23 31.28
C LEU A 558 22.45 9.47 32.64
N SER A 559 21.92 10.67 32.89
CA SER A 559 21.23 11.00 34.15
C SER A 559 19.96 10.18 34.35
N ALA A 560 19.30 9.76 33.27
CA ALA A 560 18.11 8.92 33.35
C ALA A 560 18.42 7.42 33.51
N LEU A 561 19.69 7.02 33.41
CA LEU A 561 20.13 5.64 33.65
C LEU A 561 20.69 5.41 35.06
N THR A 562 21.05 6.49 35.77
CA THR A 562 21.41 6.50 37.19
C THR A 562 20.16 6.58 38.05
#